data_AF-A0A8C4DH63-F1
#
_entry.id   AF-A0A8C4DH63-F1
#
_cell.length_a   1.000
_cell.length_b   1.000
_cell.length_c   1.000
_cell.angle_alpha   90.00
_cell.angle_beta   90.00
_cell.angle_gamma   90.00
#
_symmetry.space_group_name_H-M   'P 1'
#
loop_
_entity.id
_entity.type
_entity.pdbx_description
1 polymer ?
#
loop_
_entity_poly.entity_id
_entity_poly.type
_entity_poly.pdbx_seq_one_letter_code
_entity_poly.pdbx_strand_id
1 'polypeptide(L)'
;MDSFIIAALAVCSLTAPAYGDKGTSKARSCSDIRQFYSGKGFSLDGVPQSEISGEHLRICPQGYTCCTSDMEDKLATLSRREMEGLLKEAGRSLQTSLTGQYKAFDGYFVEVLNRSAISLQETFTTTWGLLYSQNSQVFTDLYTDLRHYYRGSNVNLEEVLNEFWARLLEKLFYQANKQYFIGEDYLECVSKQIETLRPFGDTPRAMKMAVTRTFVAARSFVQGLVVSGDVVRKVSQVPQSQECTRAMMRMTYCPHCRGMASARPCANYCSNVMKGCLANQADLNTEWRHLAETLIQVADRFDGPSGVDSVVLSIPYRISEAMFTMMENLVTINTKVRAQIGAHASSCIQLTEPCKMFLHEGKRLQMNRHLTSLVRLEYILRDMQPYWVSLPGILCSDRVATGTGAEDKCWNGMNRARYLPEVMGDGLASQINNPEVEIDITKPDMTIRQQIMQLKIMTHRLKNALNGQDVDFQDSSDDVSGSGSGMCADDMCSRGPRLLVPVTTRPIRYPYLPENRESKSSANHNLPCITIYLLSLLILLHRR
;
A
#
# COMPACT_ATOMS: atom_id res chain seq x y z
N MET A 1 -83.84 -45.67 -8.24
CA MET A 1 -82.81 -46.65 -8.63
C MET A 1 -81.51 -46.20 -7.98
N ASP A 2 -81.52 -46.00 -6.65
CA ASP A 2 -80.51 -45.17 -5.97
C ASP A 2 -79.95 -45.82 -4.70
N SER A 3 -80.38 -47.04 -4.37
CA SER A 3 -79.89 -47.78 -3.19
C SER A 3 -78.84 -48.84 -3.53
N PHE A 4 -78.63 -49.17 -4.81
CA PHE A 4 -77.62 -50.15 -5.24
C PHE A 4 -76.27 -49.52 -5.61
N ILE A 5 -76.22 -48.22 -5.92
CA ILE A 5 -74.97 -47.52 -6.28
C ILE A 5 -74.16 -47.16 -5.02
N ILE A 6 -74.84 -46.86 -3.91
CA ILE A 6 -74.19 -46.48 -2.64
C ILE A 6 -73.52 -47.70 -1.97
N ALA A 7 -74.10 -48.89 -2.09
CA ALA A 7 -73.51 -50.12 -1.57
C ALA A 7 -72.25 -50.56 -2.34
N ALA A 8 -72.18 -50.30 -3.66
CA ALA A 8 -71.00 -50.62 -4.47
C ALA A 8 -69.80 -49.70 -4.19
N LEU A 9 -70.03 -48.43 -3.81
CA LEU A 9 -68.96 -47.50 -3.46
C LEU A 9 -68.42 -47.69 -2.02
N ALA A 10 -69.25 -48.20 -1.10
CA ALA A 10 -68.84 -48.49 0.28
C ALA A 10 -68.02 -49.78 0.43
N VAL A 11 -68.16 -50.75 -0.49
CA VAL A 11 -67.40 -52.02 -0.43
C VAL A 11 -66.04 -51.89 -1.16
N CYS A 12 -65.91 -51.00 -2.15
CA CYS A 12 -64.62 -50.71 -2.80
C CYS A 12 -63.65 -49.88 -1.94
N SER A 13 -64.07 -49.37 -0.77
CA SER A 13 -63.21 -48.61 0.15
C SER A 13 -62.64 -49.44 1.31
N LEU A 14 -62.92 -50.76 1.39
CA LEU A 14 -62.43 -51.63 2.47
C LEU A 14 -61.55 -52.81 2.02
N THR A 15 -61.16 -52.89 0.74
CA THR A 15 -60.17 -53.87 0.28
C THR A 15 -59.16 -53.24 -0.68
N ALA A 16 -58.49 -52.17 -0.24
CA ALA A 16 -57.13 -51.93 -0.71
C ALA A 16 -56.21 -52.81 0.16
N PRO A 17 -55.47 -53.77 -0.40
CA PRO A 17 -54.42 -54.40 0.37
C PRO A 17 -53.50 -53.28 0.83
N ALA A 18 -53.31 -53.17 2.14
CA ALA A 18 -52.16 -52.50 2.70
C ALA A 18 -50.91 -53.27 2.26
N TYR A 19 -50.54 -53.10 0.99
CA TYR A 19 -49.14 -53.09 0.60
C TYR A 19 -48.60 -51.84 1.29
N GLY A 20 -48.29 -52.01 2.58
CA GLY A 20 -47.24 -51.24 3.18
C GLY A 20 -46.04 -51.48 2.28
N ASP A 21 -45.83 -50.55 1.36
CA ASP A 21 -44.52 -50.30 0.83
C ASP A 21 -43.70 -50.04 2.09
N LYS A 22 -43.08 -51.11 2.60
CA LYS A 22 -41.84 -51.01 3.33
C LYS A 22 -40.91 -50.38 2.30
N GLY A 23 -41.04 -49.07 2.15
CA GLY A 23 -39.97 -48.21 1.74
C GLY A 23 -38.89 -48.48 2.76
N THR A 24 -38.11 -49.53 2.51
CA THR A 24 -36.71 -49.54 2.84
C THR A 24 -36.23 -48.22 2.27
N SER A 25 -36.19 -47.18 3.10
CA SER A 25 -35.43 -45.98 2.82
C SER A 25 -34.00 -46.50 2.67
N LYS A 26 -33.64 -46.90 1.45
CA LYS A 26 -32.29 -47.35 1.16
C LYS A 26 -31.41 -46.21 1.63
N ALA A 27 -30.62 -46.46 2.67
CA ALA A 27 -29.73 -45.46 3.23
C ALA A 27 -28.94 -44.87 2.05
N ARG A 28 -28.96 -43.54 1.89
CA ARG A 28 -28.34 -42.92 0.72
C ARG A 28 -26.85 -43.28 0.72
N SER A 29 -26.35 -43.59 -0.46
CA SER A 29 -24.96 -44.02 -0.67
C SER A 29 -23.99 -42.87 -0.40
N CYS A 30 -22.87 -43.17 0.27
CA CYS A 30 -21.77 -42.24 0.47
C CYS A 30 -20.67 -42.36 -0.61
N SER A 31 -20.96 -43.00 -1.75
CA SER A 31 -20.02 -43.21 -2.85
C SER A 31 -19.30 -41.94 -3.31
N ASP A 32 -20.04 -40.84 -3.45
CA ASP A 32 -19.51 -39.59 -4.02
C ASP A 32 -18.45 -38.96 -3.11
N ILE A 33 -18.70 -38.92 -1.81
CA ILE A 33 -17.72 -38.40 -0.86
C ILE A 33 -16.53 -39.34 -0.70
N ARG A 34 -16.71 -40.67 -0.80
CA ARG A 34 -15.59 -41.62 -0.77
C ARG A 34 -14.64 -41.38 -1.95
N GLN A 35 -15.18 -41.19 -3.14
CA GLN A 35 -14.38 -40.85 -4.32
C GLN A 35 -13.68 -39.50 -4.17
N PHE A 36 -14.40 -38.48 -3.67
CA PHE A 36 -13.80 -37.18 -3.40
C PHE A 36 -12.67 -37.24 -2.35
N TYR A 37 -12.90 -37.93 -1.23
CA TYR A 37 -12.00 -38.00 -0.10
C TYR A 37 -10.71 -38.77 -0.43
N SER A 38 -10.84 -39.89 -1.15
CA SER A 38 -9.68 -40.61 -1.71
C SER A 38 -8.95 -39.79 -2.78
N GLY A 39 -9.67 -39.06 -3.63
CA GLY A 39 -9.09 -38.14 -4.62
C GLY A 39 -8.29 -36.99 -3.99
N LYS A 40 -8.60 -36.61 -2.74
CA LYS A 40 -7.81 -35.67 -1.93
C LYS A 40 -6.63 -36.32 -1.17
N GLY A 41 -6.40 -37.62 -1.36
CA GLY A 41 -5.27 -38.36 -0.80
C GLY A 41 -5.48 -38.88 0.62
N PHE A 42 -6.71 -38.92 1.12
CA PHE A 42 -7.01 -39.48 2.44
C PHE A 42 -7.33 -40.98 2.39
N SER A 43 -7.02 -41.72 3.47
CA SER A 43 -7.41 -43.13 3.60
C SER A 43 -8.93 -43.29 3.69
N LEU A 44 -9.46 -44.36 3.09
CA LEU A 44 -10.87 -44.72 3.16
C LEU A 44 -11.24 -45.51 4.43
N ASP A 45 -10.26 -45.78 5.30
CA ASP A 45 -10.49 -46.45 6.58
C ASP A 45 -11.44 -45.60 7.46
N GLY A 46 -12.50 -46.23 7.95
CA GLY A 46 -13.49 -45.56 8.78
C GLY A 46 -14.44 -44.60 8.04
N VAL A 47 -14.36 -44.50 6.71
CA VAL A 47 -15.34 -43.74 5.93
C VAL A 47 -16.63 -44.57 5.81
N PRO A 48 -17.82 -44.01 6.10
CA PRO A 48 -19.10 -44.72 5.97
C PRO A 48 -19.39 -45.16 4.52
N GLN A 49 -20.15 -46.25 4.37
CA GLN A 49 -20.66 -46.70 3.06
C GLN A 49 -22.03 -46.07 2.74
N SER A 50 -22.83 -45.82 3.77
CA SER A 50 -24.14 -45.18 3.71
C SER A 50 -24.27 -44.11 4.78
N GLU A 51 -25.24 -43.21 4.64
CA GLU A 51 -25.50 -42.14 5.61
C GLU A 51 -25.64 -42.68 7.04
N ILE A 52 -24.98 -42.01 7.99
CA ILE A 52 -25.02 -42.28 9.43
C ILE A 52 -25.63 -41.07 10.17
N SER A 53 -25.99 -41.24 11.45
CA SER A 53 -26.34 -40.10 12.31
C SER A 53 -25.13 -39.18 12.47
N GLY A 54 -25.33 -37.87 12.37
CA GLY A 54 -24.29 -36.83 12.46
C GLY A 54 -24.25 -36.09 13.80
N GLU A 55 -24.72 -36.70 14.88
CA GLU A 55 -24.66 -36.12 16.23
C GLU A 55 -23.23 -35.81 16.70
N HIS A 56 -22.23 -36.53 16.17
CA HIS A 56 -20.82 -36.32 16.46
C HIS A 56 -20.20 -35.10 15.75
N LEU A 57 -20.90 -34.48 14.80
CA LEU A 57 -20.37 -33.36 14.02
C LEU A 57 -20.28 -32.08 14.87
N ARG A 58 -19.15 -31.37 14.74
CA ARG A 58 -18.85 -30.14 15.47
C ARG A 58 -18.95 -28.88 14.62
N ILE A 59 -18.80 -29.00 13.30
CA ILE A 59 -18.73 -27.85 12.38
C ILE A 59 -19.90 -27.88 11.40
N CYS A 60 -20.13 -29.02 10.77
CA CYS A 60 -21.23 -29.23 9.85
C CYS A 60 -22.56 -29.26 10.60
N PRO A 61 -23.65 -28.75 10.00
CA PRO A 61 -24.98 -28.84 10.61
C PRO A 61 -25.34 -30.31 10.89
N GLN A 62 -25.80 -30.59 12.11
CA GLN A 62 -26.18 -31.94 12.53
C GLN A 62 -27.34 -32.49 11.68
N GLY A 63 -27.37 -33.81 11.51
CA GLY A 63 -28.31 -34.53 10.64
C GLY A 63 -27.65 -35.76 10.01
N TYR A 64 -28.32 -36.41 9.06
CA TYR A 64 -27.72 -37.52 8.32
C TYR A 64 -26.49 -37.06 7.53
N THR A 65 -25.40 -37.81 7.66
CA THR A 65 -24.10 -37.44 7.09
C THR A 65 -23.31 -38.64 6.60
N CYS A 66 -22.40 -38.39 5.68
CA CYS A 66 -21.38 -39.33 5.23
C CYS A 66 -19.98 -39.02 5.82
N CYS A 67 -19.87 -38.10 6.78
CA CYS A 67 -18.61 -37.72 7.42
C CYS A 67 -18.55 -38.20 8.88
N THR A 68 -17.42 -38.76 9.27
CA THR A 68 -17.06 -38.97 10.69
C THR A 68 -16.39 -37.72 11.28
N SER A 69 -16.19 -37.68 12.60
CA SER A 69 -15.44 -36.58 13.26
C SER A 69 -14.03 -36.44 12.66
N ASP A 70 -13.33 -37.56 12.43
CA ASP A 70 -11.99 -37.55 11.85
C ASP A 70 -11.97 -37.00 10.42
N MET A 71 -12.99 -37.31 9.62
CA MET A 71 -13.14 -36.74 8.28
C MET A 71 -13.38 -35.24 8.36
N GLU A 72 -14.24 -34.79 9.29
CA GLU A 72 -14.55 -33.38 9.49
C GLU A 72 -13.28 -32.58 9.86
N ASP A 73 -12.46 -33.08 10.79
CA ASP A 73 -11.21 -32.43 11.22
C ASP A 73 -10.16 -32.39 10.08
N LYS A 74 -10.04 -33.48 9.32
CA LYS A 74 -9.11 -33.55 8.16
C LYS A 74 -9.54 -32.60 7.03
N LEU A 75 -10.84 -32.54 6.73
CA LEU A 75 -11.39 -31.63 5.73
C LEU A 75 -11.31 -30.17 6.18
N ALA A 76 -11.46 -29.87 7.48
CA ALA A 76 -11.26 -28.53 8.02
C ALA A 76 -9.80 -28.09 7.89
N THR A 77 -8.85 -28.99 8.16
CA THR A 77 -7.42 -28.71 7.95
C THR A 77 -7.09 -28.53 6.47
N LEU A 78 -7.75 -29.27 5.57
CA LEU A 78 -7.61 -29.10 4.13
C LEU A 78 -8.15 -27.74 3.66
N SER A 79 -9.35 -27.34 4.08
CA SER A 79 -9.96 -26.07 3.65
C SER A 79 -9.11 -24.87 4.07
N ARG A 80 -8.56 -24.90 5.29
CA ARG A 80 -7.61 -23.89 5.77
C ARG A 80 -6.36 -23.82 4.89
N ARG A 81 -5.71 -24.96 4.61
CA ARG A 81 -4.49 -24.99 3.80
C ARG A 81 -4.72 -24.49 2.36
N GLU A 82 -5.84 -24.87 1.75
CA GLU A 82 -6.19 -24.40 0.41
C GLU A 82 -6.45 -22.89 0.38
N MET A 83 -7.09 -22.35 1.42
CA MET A 83 -7.32 -20.90 1.58
C MET A 83 -6.02 -20.13 1.77
N GLU A 84 -5.16 -20.58 2.69
CA GLU A 84 -3.83 -20.01 2.90
C GLU A 84 -2.97 -20.06 1.62
N GLY A 85 -3.11 -21.13 0.83
CA GLY A 85 -2.46 -21.25 -0.47
C GLY A 85 -2.90 -20.17 -1.45
N LEU A 86 -4.21 -19.93 -1.58
CA LEU A 86 -4.74 -18.87 -2.45
C LEU A 86 -4.32 -17.47 -2.00
N LEU A 87 -4.37 -17.20 -0.69
CA LEU A 87 -3.91 -15.92 -0.13
C LEU A 87 -2.43 -15.67 -0.44
N LYS A 88 -1.58 -16.69 -0.25
CA LYS A 88 -0.16 -16.62 -0.58
C LYS A 88 0.08 -16.40 -2.06
N GLU A 89 -0.72 -17.01 -2.94
CA GLU A 89 -0.62 -16.81 -4.38
C GLU A 89 -0.99 -15.38 -4.79
N ALA A 90 -2.14 -14.88 -4.30
CA ALA A 90 -2.56 -13.50 -4.53
C ALA A 90 -1.52 -12.50 -4.01
N GLY A 91 -0.95 -12.75 -2.83
CA GLY A 91 0.13 -11.95 -2.26
C GLY A 91 1.42 -12.01 -3.08
N ARG A 92 1.80 -13.19 -3.61
CA ARG A 92 3.00 -13.35 -4.44
C ARG A 92 2.87 -12.62 -5.78
N SER A 93 1.69 -12.63 -6.39
CA SER A 93 1.41 -11.88 -7.61
C SER A 93 1.66 -10.38 -7.40
N LEU A 94 1.09 -9.80 -6.34
CA LEU A 94 1.29 -8.39 -5.99
C LEU A 94 2.76 -8.07 -5.66
N GLN A 95 3.43 -8.91 -4.87
CA GLN A 95 4.87 -8.76 -4.57
C GLN A 95 5.73 -8.77 -5.84
N THR A 96 5.42 -9.65 -6.79
CA THR A 96 6.15 -9.74 -8.06
C THR A 96 5.97 -8.45 -8.86
N SER A 97 4.75 -7.90 -8.91
CA SER A 97 4.47 -6.61 -9.55
C SER A 97 5.26 -5.47 -8.91
N LEU A 98 5.20 -5.33 -7.58
CA LEU A 98 5.94 -4.31 -6.81
C LEU A 98 7.45 -4.42 -6.99
N THR A 99 7.99 -5.64 -6.95
CA THR A 99 9.42 -5.91 -7.16
C THR A 99 9.84 -5.56 -8.59
N GLY A 100 8.99 -5.84 -9.57
CA GLY A 100 9.21 -5.44 -10.96
C GLY A 100 9.29 -3.92 -11.12
N GLN A 101 8.40 -3.18 -10.44
CA GLN A 101 8.43 -1.72 -10.43
C GLN A 101 9.66 -1.14 -9.74
N TYR A 102 10.03 -1.70 -8.59
CA TYR A 102 11.26 -1.36 -7.89
C TYR A 102 12.48 -1.49 -8.82
N LYS A 103 12.66 -2.66 -9.46
CA LYS A 103 13.79 -2.91 -10.36
C LYS A 103 13.79 -1.99 -11.57
N ALA A 104 12.62 -1.69 -12.14
CA ALA A 104 12.50 -0.83 -13.30
C ALA A 104 12.92 0.61 -12.96
N PHE A 105 12.45 1.15 -11.84
CA PHE A 105 12.81 2.51 -11.42
C PHE A 105 14.28 2.60 -10.95
N ASP A 106 14.76 1.61 -10.19
CA ASP A 106 16.15 1.53 -9.75
C ASP A 106 17.13 1.50 -10.93
N GLY A 107 16.85 0.64 -11.93
CA GLY A 107 17.64 0.59 -13.16
C GLY A 107 17.65 1.92 -13.91
N TYR A 108 16.48 2.56 -14.07
CA TYR A 108 16.35 3.87 -14.70
C TYR A 108 17.17 4.95 -13.99
N PHE A 109 17.03 5.08 -12.66
CA PHE A 109 17.72 6.12 -11.90
C PHE A 109 19.25 5.96 -11.98
N VAL A 110 19.74 4.72 -11.82
CA VAL A 110 21.17 4.41 -11.93
C VAL A 110 21.70 4.67 -13.33
N GLU A 111 20.93 4.35 -14.38
CA GLU A 111 21.29 4.65 -15.77
C GLU A 111 21.43 6.16 -16.01
N VAL A 112 20.46 6.96 -15.58
CA VAL A 112 20.50 8.42 -15.72
C VAL A 112 21.71 9.02 -15.00
N LEU A 113 22.00 8.53 -13.79
CA LEU A 113 23.16 8.98 -13.02
C LEU A 113 24.49 8.62 -13.72
N ASN A 114 24.59 7.43 -14.31
CA ASN A 114 25.75 7.02 -15.09
C ASN A 114 25.91 7.84 -16.38
N ARG A 115 24.82 8.12 -17.09
CA ARG A 115 24.83 8.99 -18.27
C ARG A 115 25.29 10.41 -17.94
N SER A 116 24.84 10.94 -16.80
CA SER A 116 25.30 12.23 -16.29
C SER A 116 26.81 12.23 -16.02
N ALA A 117 27.34 11.18 -15.38
CA ALA A 117 28.78 11.05 -15.12
C ALA A 117 29.62 10.96 -16.41
N ILE A 118 29.18 10.16 -17.39
CA ILE A 118 29.85 10.04 -18.70
C ILE A 118 29.83 11.39 -19.43
N SER A 119 28.68 12.06 -19.44
CA SER A 119 28.53 13.39 -20.06
C SER A 119 29.46 14.43 -19.41
N LEU A 120 29.67 14.37 -18.09
CA LEU A 120 30.64 15.22 -17.41
C LEU A 120 32.04 14.96 -17.96
N GLN A 121 32.47 13.70 -17.99
CA GLN A 121 33.81 13.33 -18.42
C GLN A 121 34.09 13.76 -19.86
N GLU A 122 33.16 13.50 -20.78
CA GLU A 122 33.30 13.89 -22.19
C GLU A 122 33.37 15.41 -22.35
N THR A 123 32.41 16.12 -21.76
CA THR A 123 32.31 17.58 -21.91
C THR A 123 33.50 18.29 -21.24
N PHE A 124 33.89 17.87 -20.03
CA PHE A 124 34.97 18.54 -19.28
C PHE A 124 36.34 18.27 -19.88
N THR A 125 36.55 17.10 -20.48
CA THR A 125 37.79 16.82 -21.22
C THR A 125 37.96 17.81 -22.38
N THR A 126 36.87 18.13 -23.10
CA THR A 126 36.90 19.11 -24.19
C THR A 126 36.95 20.56 -23.71
N THR A 127 36.17 20.94 -22.69
CA THR A 127 36.02 22.34 -22.25
C THR A 127 37.15 22.79 -21.32
N TRP A 128 37.56 21.95 -20.37
CA TRP A 128 38.51 22.31 -19.30
C TRP A 128 39.89 21.65 -19.46
N GLY A 129 40.01 20.63 -20.32
CA GLY A 129 41.27 20.01 -20.70
C GLY A 129 42.10 19.58 -19.49
N LEU A 130 43.29 20.17 -19.36
CA LEU A 130 44.26 19.84 -18.31
C LEU A 130 43.74 20.12 -16.89
N LEU A 131 42.90 21.16 -16.73
CA LEU A 131 42.31 21.50 -15.42
C LEU A 131 41.44 20.36 -14.89
N TYR A 132 40.66 19.74 -15.79
CA TYR A 132 39.83 18.58 -15.46
C TYR A 132 40.69 17.33 -15.26
N SER A 133 41.61 17.00 -16.19
CA SER A 133 42.35 15.74 -16.10
C SER A 133 43.18 15.62 -14.82
N GLN A 134 43.77 16.73 -14.35
CA GLN A 134 44.53 16.80 -13.09
C GLN A 134 43.67 16.68 -11.83
N ASN A 135 42.37 16.96 -11.90
CA ASN A 135 41.45 17.00 -10.75
C ASN A 135 40.23 16.08 -10.92
N SER A 136 40.30 15.13 -11.84
CA SER A 136 39.18 14.26 -12.24
C SER A 136 38.61 13.43 -11.07
N GLN A 137 39.43 13.15 -10.06
CA GLN A 137 39.04 12.44 -8.85
C GLN A 137 37.93 13.17 -8.08
N VAL A 138 37.97 14.51 -7.96
CA VAL A 138 36.94 15.28 -7.22
C VAL A 138 35.54 15.06 -7.80
N PHE A 139 35.44 14.98 -9.13
CA PHE A 139 34.16 14.73 -9.81
C PHE A 139 33.75 13.26 -9.71
N THR A 140 34.71 12.34 -9.79
CA THR A 140 34.45 10.89 -9.69
C THR A 140 33.95 10.51 -8.29
N ASP A 141 34.54 11.10 -7.25
CA ASP A 141 34.14 10.93 -5.85
C ASP A 141 32.71 11.45 -5.64
N LEU A 142 32.37 12.65 -6.16
CA LEU A 142 30.99 13.17 -6.10
C LEU A 142 29.96 12.17 -6.65
N TYR A 143 30.16 11.62 -7.86
CA TYR A 143 29.22 10.65 -8.41
C TYR A 143 29.21 9.32 -7.66
N THR A 144 30.30 8.99 -6.99
CA THR A 144 30.39 7.80 -6.12
C THR A 144 29.55 8.00 -4.87
N ASP A 145 29.67 9.15 -4.22
CA ASP A 145 28.88 9.52 -3.04
C ASP A 145 27.39 9.65 -3.37
N LEU A 146 27.03 10.24 -4.52
CA LEU A 146 25.64 10.28 -5.00
C LEU A 146 25.05 8.87 -5.18
N ARG A 147 25.83 7.91 -5.69
CA ARG A 147 25.40 6.50 -5.79
C ARG A 147 25.28 5.84 -4.41
N HIS A 148 26.20 6.12 -3.50
CA HIS A 148 26.16 5.58 -2.13
C HIS A 148 24.94 6.08 -1.37
N TYR A 149 24.65 7.37 -1.45
CA TYR A 149 23.46 7.99 -0.87
C TYR A 149 22.18 7.31 -1.38
N TYR A 150 22.04 7.18 -2.70
CA TYR A 150 20.85 6.57 -3.32
C TYR A 150 20.64 5.12 -2.87
N ARG A 151 21.73 4.33 -2.78
CA ARG A 151 21.67 2.93 -2.34
C ARG A 151 21.34 2.74 -0.85
N GLY A 152 21.21 3.81 -0.08
CA GLY A 152 20.89 3.72 1.35
C GLY A 152 22.09 3.73 2.28
N SER A 153 23.27 4.17 1.82
CA SER A 153 24.41 4.38 2.72
C SER A 153 24.11 5.52 3.70
N ASN A 154 24.68 5.48 4.89
CA ASN A 154 24.51 6.52 5.92
C ASN A 154 25.38 7.76 5.59
N VAL A 155 25.07 8.41 4.47
CA VAL A 155 25.79 9.56 3.94
C VAL A 155 24.84 10.76 3.95
N ASN A 156 25.28 11.90 4.48
CA ASN A 156 24.51 13.13 4.40
C ASN A 156 24.76 13.80 3.04
N LEU A 157 23.73 13.86 2.20
CA LEU A 157 23.82 14.41 0.85
C LEU A 157 24.18 15.90 0.84
N GLU A 158 23.71 16.67 1.83
CA GLU A 158 24.06 18.09 1.91
C GLU A 158 25.54 18.31 2.22
N GLU A 159 26.10 17.52 3.13
CA GLU A 159 27.53 17.54 3.46
C GLU A 159 28.40 17.15 2.27
N VAL A 160 28.03 16.07 1.55
CA VAL A 160 28.74 15.65 0.33
C VAL A 160 28.81 16.78 -0.70
N LEU A 161 27.69 17.47 -0.91
CA LEU A 161 27.63 18.57 -1.87
C LEU A 161 28.46 19.77 -1.41
N ASN A 162 28.40 20.13 -0.12
CA ASN A 162 29.21 21.21 0.44
C ASN A 162 30.72 20.91 0.34
N GLU A 163 31.12 19.70 0.70
CA GLU A 163 32.50 19.21 0.64
C GLU A 163 33.03 19.21 -0.81
N PHE A 164 32.20 18.78 -1.77
CA PHE A 164 32.55 18.85 -3.18
C PHE A 164 32.89 20.28 -3.62
N TRP A 165 32.05 21.27 -3.27
CA TRP A 165 32.29 22.66 -3.64
C TRP A 165 33.53 23.25 -2.97
N ALA A 166 33.77 22.89 -1.70
CA ALA A 166 34.97 23.29 -0.97
C ALA A 166 36.24 22.75 -1.65
N ARG A 167 36.30 21.45 -1.93
CA ARG A 167 37.43 20.82 -2.63
C ARG A 167 37.63 21.40 -4.02
N LEU A 168 36.55 21.63 -4.77
CA LEU A 168 36.63 22.23 -6.10
C LEU A 168 37.21 23.64 -6.03
N LEU A 169 36.80 24.46 -5.05
CA LEU A 169 37.35 25.81 -4.86
C LEU A 169 38.85 25.77 -4.63
N GLU A 170 39.34 24.89 -3.74
CA GLU A 170 40.78 24.77 -3.45
C GLU A 170 41.58 24.43 -4.71
N LYS A 171 41.12 23.46 -5.50
CA LYS A 171 41.81 23.06 -6.75
C LYS A 171 41.81 24.18 -7.80
N LEU A 172 40.68 24.85 -7.99
CA LEU A 172 40.57 25.96 -8.96
C LEU A 172 41.39 27.17 -8.54
N PHE A 173 41.30 27.54 -7.26
CA PHE A 173 42.03 28.67 -6.70
C PHE A 173 43.54 28.46 -6.75
N TYR A 174 44.01 27.24 -6.41
CA TYR A 174 45.40 26.86 -6.55
C TYR A 174 45.86 26.95 -8.01
N GLN A 175 45.08 26.39 -8.95
CA GLN A 175 45.45 26.44 -10.38
C GLN A 175 45.55 27.87 -10.90
N ALA A 176 44.60 28.72 -10.54
CA ALA A 176 44.53 30.09 -10.99
C ALA A 176 45.65 30.97 -10.42
N ASN A 177 46.20 30.62 -9.25
CA ASN A 177 47.23 31.37 -8.56
C ASN A 177 48.57 30.61 -8.45
N LYS A 178 48.84 29.66 -9.36
CA LYS A 178 50.08 28.86 -9.40
C LYS A 178 51.39 29.65 -9.37
N GLN A 179 51.34 30.95 -9.68
CA GLN A 179 52.49 31.86 -9.61
C GLN A 179 52.92 32.18 -8.17
N TYR A 180 52.05 31.92 -7.18
CA TYR A 180 52.32 32.14 -5.76
C TYR A 180 52.50 30.80 -5.05
N PHE A 181 53.37 30.76 -4.04
CA PHE A 181 53.45 29.63 -3.13
C PHE A 181 52.23 29.68 -2.18
N ILE A 182 51.31 28.74 -2.36
CA ILE A 182 50.09 28.63 -1.55
C ILE A 182 50.16 27.31 -0.78
N GLY A 183 50.24 27.38 0.54
CA GLY A 183 50.20 26.21 1.42
C GLY A 183 48.79 25.65 1.59
N GLU A 184 48.70 24.40 2.04
CA GLU A 184 47.41 23.71 2.27
C GLU A 184 46.53 24.43 3.29
N ASP A 185 47.11 24.92 4.40
CA ASP A 185 46.38 25.68 5.44
C ASP A 185 45.69 26.95 4.87
N TYR A 186 46.31 27.57 3.87
CA TYR A 186 45.73 28.75 3.23
C TYR A 186 44.55 28.38 2.34
N LEU A 187 44.63 27.25 1.62
CA LEU A 187 43.54 26.73 0.80
C LEU A 187 42.34 26.32 1.67
N GLU A 188 42.59 25.65 2.80
CA GLU A 188 41.56 25.30 3.77
C GLU A 188 40.89 26.55 4.37
N CYS A 189 41.67 27.61 4.60
CA CYS A 189 41.12 28.89 5.06
C CYS A 189 40.21 29.54 3.99
N VAL A 190 40.61 29.49 2.71
CA VAL A 190 39.79 29.98 1.59
C VAL A 190 38.51 29.17 1.46
N SER A 191 38.56 27.84 1.61
CA SER A 191 37.36 26.99 1.54
C SER A 191 36.38 27.23 2.68
N LYS A 192 36.87 27.54 3.89
CA LYS A 192 36.02 27.99 5.01
C LYS A 192 35.28 29.30 4.74
N GLN A 193 35.76 30.14 3.82
CA GLN A 193 35.13 31.41 3.43
C GLN A 193 34.21 31.28 2.20
N ILE A 194 33.87 30.07 1.76
CA ILE A 194 33.07 29.85 0.55
C ILE A 194 31.70 30.55 0.60
N GLU A 195 31.05 30.57 1.76
CA GLU A 195 29.72 31.19 1.95
C GLU A 195 29.76 32.72 1.88
N THR A 196 30.83 33.35 2.36
CA THR A 196 31.01 34.81 2.36
C THR A 196 31.50 35.31 1.00
N LEU A 197 32.41 34.58 0.37
CA LEU A 197 32.99 34.93 -0.92
C LEU A 197 32.06 34.65 -2.10
N ARG A 198 31.20 33.62 -1.98
CA ARG A 198 30.35 33.08 -3.05
C ARG A 198 31.08 33.00 -4.40
N PRO A 199 32.22 32.29 -4.48
CA PRO A 199 33.06 32.29 -5.68
C PRO A 199 32.34 31.70 -6.89
N PHE A 200 31.38 30.80 -6.66
CA PHE A 200 30.58 30.12 -7.67
C PHE A 200 29.21 30.76 -7.91
N GLY A 201 28.95 31.95 -7.34
CA GLY A 201 27.62 32.57 -7.36
C GLY A 201 26.58 31.74 -6.60
N ASP A 202 25.33 31.73 -7.09
CA ASP A 202 24.22 31.01 -6.46
C ASP A 202 24.10 29.54 -6.91
N THR A 203 24.94 29.11 -7.85
CA THR A 203 24.89 27.77 -8.46
C THR A 203 25.03 26.63 -7.44
N PRO A 204 25.97 26.65 -6.48
CA PRO A 204 26.06 25.62 -5.44
C PRO A 204 24.77 25.44 -4.65
N ARG A 205 24.16 26.55 -4.21
CA ARG A 205 22.93 26.53 -3.44
C ARG A 205 21.75 26.00 -4.25
N ALA A 206 21.60 26.46 -5.50
CA ALA A 206 20.54 26.01 -6.40
C ALA A 206 20.67 24.51 -6.73
N MET A 207 21.89 24.06 -7.05
CA MET A 207 22.18 22.65 -7.29
C MET A 207 21.94 21.81 -6.04
N LYS A 208 22.36 22.27 -4.85
CA LYS A 208 22.12 21.56 -3.58
C LYS A 208 20.64 21.30 -3.34
N MET A 209 19.80 22.34 -3.47
CA MET A 209 18.35 22.19 -3.27
C MET A 209 17.72 21.24 -4.30
N ALA A 210 18.11 21.33 -5.57
CA ALA A 210 17.55 20.50 -6.63
C ALA A 210 17.97 19.03 -6.47
N VAL A 211 19.26 18.77 -6.29
CA VAL A 211 19.82 17.42 -6.12
C VAL A 211 19.24 16.77 -4.86
N THR A 212 19.22 17.47 -3.72
CA THR A 212 18.68 16.92 -2.48
C THR A 212 17.22 16.51 -2.61
N ARG A 213 16.37 17.41 -3.13
CA ARG A 213 14.94 17.10 -3.36
C ARG A 213 14.75 15.87 -4.25
N THR A 214 15.48 15.79 -5.36
CA THR A 214 15.34 14.69 -6.32
C THR A 214 15.84 13.36 -5.75
N PHE A 215 16.99 13.35 -5.10
CA PHE A 215 17.59 12.11 -4.57
C PHE A 215 16.85 11.58 -3.34
N VAL A 216 16.42 12.45 -2.42
CA VAL A 216 15.60 12.05 -1.26
C VAL A 216 14.27 11.45 -1.73
N ALA A 217 13.61 12.09 -2.71
CA ALA A 217 12.38 11.59 -3.31
C ALA A 217 12.58 10.22 -4.00
N ALA A 218 13.62 10.08 -4.82
CA ALA A 218 13.93 8.83 -5.51
C ALA A 218 14.25 7.68 -4.55
N ARG A 219 15.07 7.92 -3.52
CA ARG A 219 15.40 6.93 -2.47
C ARG A 219 14.15 6.52 -1.70
N SER A 220 13.37 7.48 -1.23
CA SER A 220 12.15 7.22 -0.46
C SER A 220 11.11 6.46 -1.28
N PHE A 221 10.98 6.79 -2.58
CA PHE A 221 10.07 6.10 -3.50
C PHE A 221 10.38 4.61 -3.62
N VAL A 222 11.65 4.29 -3.86
CA VAL A 222 12.16 2.92 -3.98
C VAL A 222 11.99 2.15 -2.67
N GLN A 223 12.31 2.77 -1.54
CA GLN A 223 12.05 2.19 -0.21
C GLN A 223 10.56 1.92 0.02
N GLY A 224 9.68 2.83 -0.43
CA GLY A 224 8.23 2.66 -0.32
C GLY A 224 7.71 1.44 -1.07
N LEU A 225 8.24 1.15 -2.27
CA LEU A 225 7.91 -0.07 -3.03
C LEU A 225 8.37 -1.34 -2.30
N VAL A 226 9.58 -1.33 -1.74
CA VAL A 226 10.14 -2.46 -0.98
C VAL A 226 9.31 -2.73 0.29
N VAL A 227 9.02 -1.68 1.07
CA VAL A 227 8.18 -1.77 2.28
C VAL A 227 6.79 -2.29 1.93
N SER A 228 6.20 -1.84 0.83
CA SER A 228 4.90 -2.35 0.35
C SER A 228 4.95 -3.85 0.10
N GLY A 229 5.99 -4.34 -0.57
CA GLY A 229 6.20 -5.78 -0.82
C GLY A 229 6.38 -6.57 0.48
N ASP A 230 7.16 -6.04 1.43
CA ASP A 230 7.39 -6.67 2.73
C ASP A 230 6.13 -6.75 3.59
N VAL A 231 5.28 -5.71 3.57
CA VAL A 231 3.98 -5.72 4.25
C VAL A 231 3.11 -6.82 3.66
N VAL A 232 2.97 -6.90 2.34
CA VAL A 232 2.19 -7.97 1.69
C VAL A 232 2.72 -9.35 2.08
N ARG A 233 4.04 -9.54 2.09
CA ARG A 233 4.68 -10.80 2.48
C ARG A 233 4.38 -11.20 3.91
N LYS A 234 4.54 -10.28 4.87
CA LYS A 234 4.30 -10.53 6.31
C LYS A 234 2.83 -10.79 6.60
N VAL A 235 1.93 -9.98 6.03
CA VAL A 235 0.48 -10.14 6.22
C VAL A 235 -0.04 -11.44 5.62
N SER A 236 0.50 -11.88 4.47
CA SER A 236 0.13 -13.16 3.83
C SER A 236 0.55 -14.40 4.64
N GLN A 237 1.38 -14.23 5.68
CA GLN A 237 1.83 -15.30 6.57
C GLN A 237 1.05 -15.34 7.90
N VAL A 238 0.13 -14.40 8.15
CA VAL A 238 -0.68 -14.38 9.36
C VAL A 238 -1.61 -15.60 9.36
N PRO A 239 -1.55 -16.45 10.40
CA PRO A 239 -2.37 -17.66 10.47
C PRO A 239 -3.85 -17.32 10.61
N GLN A 240 -4.71 -18.18 10.08
CA GLN A 240 -6.16 -18.02 10.21
C GLN A 240 -6.64 -18.49 11.59
N SER A 241 -7.69 -17.84 12.12
CA SER A 241 -8.30 -18.23 13.39
C SER A 241 -9.01 -19.59 13.30
N GLN A 242 -9.30 -20.18 14.46
CA GLN A 242 -10.06 -21.43 14.51
C GLN A 242 -11.50 -21.22 14.02
N GLU A 243 -12.08 -20.06 14.32
CA GLU A 243 -13.42 -19.61 13.91
C GLU A 243 -13.50 -19.52 12.39
N CYS A 244 -12.50 -18.90 11.77
CA CYS A 244 -12.38 -18.87 10.31
C CYS A 244 -12.25 -20.30 9.74
N THR A 245 -11.44 -21.17 10.35
CA THR A 245 -11.28 -22.55 9.90
C THR A 245 -12.61 -23.32 9.93
N ARG A 246 -13.41 -23.13 10.99
CA ARG A 246 -14.76 -23.72 11.10
C ARG A 246 -15.70 -23.17 10.01
N ALA A 247 -15.74 -21.85 9.81
CA ALA A 247 -16.60 -21.23 8.79
C ALA A 247 -16.21 -21.66 7.37
N MET A 248 -14.91 -21.74 7.07
CA MET A 248 -14.38 -22.22 5.78
C MET A 248 -14.72 -23.68 5.51
N MET A 249 -14.60 -24.54 6.52
CA MET A 249 -15.05 -25.94 6.45
C MET A 249 -16.55 -26.02 6.18
N ARG A 250 -17.36 -25.24 6.92
CA ARG A 250 -18.82 -25.19 6.77
C ARG A 250 -19.25 -24.73 5.38
N MET A 251 -18.57 -23.74 4.84
CA MET A 251 -18.82 -23.24 3.50
C MET A 251 -18.40 -24.24 2.42
N THR A 252 -17.22 -24.83 2.53
CA THR A 252 -16.58 -25.54 1.42
C THR A 252 -16.93 -27.03 1.37
N TYR A 253 -16.89 -27.72 2.52
CA TYR A 253 -16.90 -29.19 2.55
C TYR A 253 -18.10 -29.83 3.24
N CYS A 254 -18.86 -29.09 4.06
CA CYS A 254 -20.11 -29.61 4.60
C CYS A 254 -21.18 -30.00 3.56
N PRO A 255 -21.25 -29.40 2.35
CA PRO A 255 -22.09 -29.95 1.27
C PRO A 255 -21.75 -31.40 0.93
N HIS A 256 -20.46 -31.74 0.87
CA HIS A 256 -20.02 -33.13 0.63
C HIS A 256 -20.47 -34.05 1.76
N CYS A 257 -20.32 -33.61 3.02
CA CYS A 257 -20.74 -34.39 4.19
C CYS A 257 -22.25 -34.64 4.24
N ARG A 258 -23.08 -33.79 3.60
CA ARG A 258 -24.55 -33.92 3.56
C ARG A 258 -25.08 -34.51 2.24
N GLY A 259 -24.23 -35.15 1.44
CA GLY A 259 -24.63 -35.76 0.17
C GLY A 259 -25.01 -34.76 -0.93
N MET A 260 -24.57 -33.51 -0.83
CA MET A 260 -24.81 -32.41 -1.78
C MET A 260 -23.51 -31.94 -2.42
N ALA A 261 -22.68 -32.85 -2.92
CA ALA A 261 -21.33 -32.55 -3.44
C ALA A 261 -21.29 -31.53 -4.59
N SER A 262 -22.38 -31.36 -5.34
CA SER A 262 -22.48 -30.38 -6.44
C SER A 262 -22.94 -28.98 -6.00
N ALA A 263 -23.33 -28.81 -4.73
CA ALA A 263 -23.83 -27.53 -4.24
C ALA A 263 -22.66 -26.57 -3.96
N ARG A 264 -22.53 -25.55 -4.81
CA ARG A 264 -21.58 -24.44 -4.64
C ARG A 264 -22.13 -23.40 -3.66
N PRO A 265 -21.28 -22.76 -2.81
CA PRO A 265 -21.68 -21.66 -1.94
C PRO A 265 -22.40 -20.51 -2.66
N CYS A 266 -23.33 -19.88 -1.96
CA CYS A 266 -23.89 -18.60 -2.40
C CYS A 266 -22.83 -17.50 -2.39
N ALA A 267 -22.94 -16.52 -3.30
CA ALA A 267 -21.97 -15.43 -3.41
C ALA A 267 -21.85 -14.61 -2.12
N ASN A 268 -22.98 -14.16 -1.57
CA ASN A 268 -22.99 -13.37 -0.34
C ASN A 268 -22.56 -14.19 0.89
N TYR A 269 -22.88 -15.49 0.92
CA TYR A 269 -22.39 -16.39 1.97
C TYR A 269 -20.87 -16.48 1.94
N CYS A 270 -20.28 -16.70 0.77
CA CYS A 270 -18.84 -16.71 0.61
C CYS A 270 -18.21 -15.37 1.01
N SER A 271 -18.81 -14.26 0.57
CA SER A 271 -18.34 -12.92 0.94
C SER A 271 -18.31 -12.72 2.46
N ASN A 272 -19.36 -13.09 3.19
CA ASN A 272 -19.41 -12.94 4.65
C ASN A 272 -18.40 -13.83 5.38
N VAL A 273 -18.21 -15.07 4.94
CA VAL A 273 -17.16 -15.95 5.47
C VAL A 273 -15.78 -15.34 5.25
N MET A 274 -15.48 -14.91 4.02
CA MET A 274 -14.17 -14.36 3.68
C MET A 274 -13.90 -13.01 4.35
N LYS A 275 -14.88 -12.11 4.43
CA LYS A 275 -14.75 -10.82 5.14
C LYS A 275 -14.53 -11.02 6.63
N GLY A 276 -15.16 -12.02 7.23
CA GLY A 276 -14.89 -12.41 8.61
C GLY A 276 -13.45 -12.91 8.78
N CYS A 277 -13.04 -13.88 7.97
CA CYS A 277 -11.68 -14.42 8.00
C CYS A 277 -10.58 -13.37 7.78
N LEU A 278 -10.82 -12.41 6.88
CA LEU A 278 -9.84 -11.40 6.45
C LEU A 278 -10.05 -10.02 7.08
N ALA A 279 -10.81 -9.96 8.17
CA ALA A 279 -11.21 -8.71 8.79
C ALA A 279 -10.01 -7.87 9.26
N ASN A 280 -9.01 -8.52 9.86
CA ASN A 280 -7.78 -7.85 10.26
C ASN A 280 -6.98 -7.35 9.05
N GLN A 281 -6.91 -8.15 7.98
CA GLN A 281 -6.22 -7.76 6.74
C GLN A 281 -6.88 -6.55 6.08
N ALA A 282 -8.21 -6.47 6.13
CA ALA A 282 -8.96 -5.34 5.61
C ALA A 282 -8.68 -4.01 6.36
N ASP A 283 -8.26 -4.04 7.63
CA ASP A 283 -7.88 -2.84 8.38
C ASP A 283 -6.62 -2.14 7.80
N LEU A 284 -5.80 -2.84 6.99
CA LEU A 284 -4.66 -2.20 6.30
C LEU A 284 -5.10 -1.25 5.18
N ASN A 285 -6.32 -1.37 4.68
CA ASN A 285 -6.77 -0.72 3.46
C ASN A 285 -6.61 0.81 3.49
N THR A 286 -6.87 1.46 4.62
CA THR A 286 -6.77 2.92 4.74
C THR A 286 -5.34 3.41 4.54
N GLU A 287 -4.38 2.89 5.31
CA GLU A 287 -2.98 3.29 5.21
C GLU A 287 -2.31 2.77 3.94
N TRP A 288 -2.74 1.61 3.43
CA TRP A 288 -2.30 1.09 2.15
C TRP A 288 -2.68 2.02 0.98
N ARG A 289 -3.93 2.51 0.97
CA ARG A 289 -4.38 3.49 -0.02
C ARG A 289 -3.63 4.81 0.10
N HIS A 290 -3.44 5.33 1.32
CA HIS A 290 -2.66 6.55 1.53
C HIS A 290 -1.21 6.40 1.04
N LEU A 291 -0.58 5.25 1.27
CA LEU A 291 0.76 4.96 0.77
C LEU A 291 0.78 4.95 -0.76
N ALA A 292 -0.16 4.24 -1.39
CA ALA A 292 -0.27 4.17 -2.85
C ALA A 292 -0.47 5.56 -3.48
N GLU A 293 -1.38 6.37 -2.92
CA GLU A 293 -1.63 7.75 -3.35
C GLU A 293 -0.39 8.64 -3.19
N THR A 294 0.37 8.46 -2.10
CA THR A 294 1.61 9.22 -1.87
C THR A 294 2.72 8.78 -2.83
N LEU A 295 2.84 7.49 -3.12
CA LEU A 295 3.78 6.97 -4.12
C LEU A 295 3.47 7.51 -5.51
N ILE A 296 2.20 7.59 -5.90
CA ILE A 296 1.77 8.21 -7.16
C ILE A 296 2.20 9.69 -7.21
N GLN A 297 1.93 10.45 -6.14
CA GLN A 297 2.34 11.87 -6.07
C GLN A 297 3.86 12.08 -6.18
N VAL A 298 4.66 11.17 -5.60
CA VAL A 298 6.12 11.21 -5.73
C VAL A 298 6.55 10.86 -7.15
N ALA A 299 5.92 9.85 -7.77
CA ALA A 299 6.20 9.47 -9.15
C ALA A 299 5.91 10.61 -10.14
N ASP A 300 4.82 11.35 -9.94
CA ASP A 300 4.45 12.51 -10.77
C ASP A 300 5.53 13.61 -10.76
N ARG A 301 6.29 13.74 -9.66
CA ARG A 301 7.39 14.70 -9.55
C ARG A 301 8.65 14.30 -10.32
N PHE A 302 8.78 13.04 -10.71
CA PHE A 302 9.93 12.60 -11.48
C PHE A 302 9.83 13.02 -12.95
N ASP A 303 8.64 13.39 -13.42
CA ASP A 303 8.44 14.00 -14.73
C ASP A 303 8.52 15.55 -14.66
N GLY A 304 8.80 16.17 -15.80
CA GLY A 304 8.78 17.61 -15.98
C GLY A 304 10.11 18.34 -15.72
N PRO A 305 10.09 19.69 -15.64
CA PRO A 305 11.29 20.53 -15.63
C PRO A 305 12.12 20.43 -14.34
N SER A 306 11.54 19.94 -13.25
CA SER A 306 12.25 19.64 -12.00
C SER A 306 12.38 18.13 -11.74
N GLY A 307 12.10 17.31 -12.77
CA GLY A 307 12.14 15.85 -12.68
C GLY A 307 13.55 15.28 -12.62
N VAL A 308 13.63 13.95 -12.53
CA VAL A 308 14.91 13.22 -12.37
C VAL A 308 15.86 13.51 -13.54
N ASP A 309 15.40 13.34 -14.77
CA ASP A 309 16.21 13.59 -15.97
C ASP A 309 16.74 15.03 -15.98
N SER A 310 15.87 16.01 -15.72
CA SER A 310 16.22 17.43 -15.75
C SER A 310 17.30 17.77 -14.72
N VAL A 311 17.12 17.34 -13.47
CA VAL A 311 18.07 17.63 -12.39
C VAL A 311 19.36 16.87 -12.58
N VAL A 312 19.30 15.53 -12.72
CA VAL A 312 20.50 14.68 -12.73
C VAL A 312 21.34 14.92 -13.98
N LEU A 313 20.75 15.09 -15.15
CA LEU A 313 21.50 15.39 -16.38
C LEU A 313 22.00 16.84 -16.44
N SER A 314 21.45 17.76 -15.63
CA SER A 314 21.95 19.13 -15.54
C SER A 314 23.19 19.28 -14.65
N ILE A 315 23.51 18.29 -13.81
CA ILE A 315 24.64 18.35 -12.87
C ILE A 315 25.96 18.78 -13.55
N PRO A 316 26.40 18.16 -14.66
CA PRO A 316 27.66 18.54 -15.31
C PRO A 316 27.65 20.00 -15.79
N TYR A 317 26.51 20.44 -16.34
CA TYR A 317 26.34 21.80 -16.82
C TYR A 317 26.41 22.82 -15.67
N ARG A 318 25.72 22.55 -14.55
CA ARG A 318 25.77 23.42 -13.36
C ARG A 318 27.18 23.52 -12.77
N ILE A 319 27.91 22.41 -12.73
CA ILE A 319 29.31 22.43 -12.28
C ILE A 319 30.16 23.28 -13.23
N SER A 320 30.00 23.11 -14.54
CA SER A 320 30.77 23.91 -15.52
C SER A 320 30.41 25.40 -15.44
N GLU A 321 29.13 25.75 -15.31
CA GLU A 321 28.64 27.12 -15.11
C GLU A 321 29.30 27.76 -13.88
N ALA A 322 29.31 27.06 -12.74
CA ALA A 322 29.97 27.51 -11.53
C ALA A 322 31.47 27.73 -11.74
N MET A 323 32.16 26.80 -12.40
CA MET A 323 33.59 26.95 -12.71
C MET A 323 33.86 28.20 -13.57
N PHE A 324 33.03 28.46 -14.59
CA PHE A 324 33.11 29.70 -15.38
C PHE A 324 32.91 30.94 -14.51
N THR A 325 31.88 30.97 -13.67
CA THR A 325 31.61 32.09 -12.76
C THR A 325 32.77 32.37 -11.80
N MET A 326 33.44 31.33 -11.30
CA MET A 326 34.62 31.49 -10.43
C MET A 326 35.80 32.09 -11.20
N MET A 327 36.05 31.60 -12.42
CA MET A 327 37.13 32.12 -13.27
C MET A 327 36.90 33.59 -13.64
N GLU A 328 35.66 34.00 -13.92
CA GLU A 328 35.31 35.41 -14.18
C GLU A 328 35.48 36.28 -12.94
N ASN A 329 35.16 35.76 -11.76
CA ASN A 329 35.24 36.49 -10.49
C ASN A 329 36.61 36.41 -9.81
N LEU A 330 37.61 35.78 -10.43
CA LEU A 330 38.91 35.48 -9.82
C LEU A 330 39.59 36.71 -9.19
N VAL A 331 39.58 37.84 -9.88
CA VAL A 331 40.19 39.09 -9.39
C VAL A 331 39.48 39.61 -8.14
N THR A 332 38.15 39.57 -8.14
CA THR A 332 37.31 39.98 -7.01
C THR A 332 37.48 39.03 -5.81
N ILE A 333 37.62 37.73 -6.08
CA ILE A 333 37.88 36.73 -5.04
C ILE A 333 39.26 36.98 -4.42
N ASN A 334 40.31 37.15 -5.25
CA ASN A 334 41.66 37.41 -4.77
C ASN A 334 41.76 38.69 -3.92
N THR A 335 41.04 39.76 -4.27
CA THR A 335 41.02 40.99 -3.47
C THR A 335 40.30 40.81 -2.14
N LYS A 336 39.13 40.15 -2.13
CA LYS A 336 38.38 39.86 -0.90
C LYS A 336 39.12 38.90 0.02
N VAL A 337 39.72 37.84 -0.54
CA VAL A 337 40.54 36.86 0.19
C VAL A 337 41.73 37.55 0.85
N ARG A 338 42.45 38.43 0.15
CA ARG A 338 43.56 39.21 0.75
C ARG A 338 43.09 40.16 1.84
N ALA A 339 41.91 40.76 1.69
CA ALA A 339 41.32 41.64 2.69
C ALA A 339 40.82 40.88 3.94
N GLN A 340 40.33 39.65 3.79
CA GLN A 340 39.73 38.87 4.88
C GLN A 340 40.71 37.90 5.58
N ILE A 341 41.68 37.34 4.85
CA ILE A 341 42.63 36.32 5.39
C ILE A 341 43.93 36.98 5.88
N GLY A 342 44.31 38.15 5.37
CA GLY A 342 45.33 38.98 6.01
C GLY A 342 46.19 39.83 5.08
N ALA A 343 46.32 41.10 5.45
CA ALA A 343 47.33 42.06 5.01
C ALA A 343 48.76 41.71 5.52
N HIS A 344 49.17 40.44 5.40
CA HIS A 344 50.52 39.96 5.75
C HIS A 344 51.20 39.26 4.57
N ALA A 345 51.12 39.88 3.39
CA ALA A 345 52.07 39.67 2.31
C ALA A 345 52.21 40.97 1.52
N SER A 346 52.91 41.93 2.11
CA SER A 346 53.41 43.10 1.41
C SER A 346 54.48 42.65 0.41
N SER A 347 54.04 42.42 -0.83
CA SER A 347 54.77 42.60 -2.11
C SER A 347 54.28 41.55 -3.11
N CYS A 348 53.45 41.96 -4.06
CA CYS A 348 53.68 41.66 -5.48
C CYS A 348 52.77 42.48 -6.38
N ILE A 349 53.38 42.86 -7.49
CA ILE A 349 53.06 43.93 -8.43
C ILE A 349 51.97 43.50 -9.43
N GLN A 350 51.34 44.52 -10.02
CA GLN A 350 50.47 44.57 -11.20
C GLN A 350 50.62 43.38 -12.18
N LEU A 351 49.48 42.92 -12.74
CA LEU A 351 49.34 42.72 -14.19
C LEU A 351 47.87 42.49 -14.59
N THR A 352 47.49 43.24 -15.61
CA THR A 352 46.32 43.17 -16.48
C THR A 352 46.43 42.02 -17.47
N GLU A 353 45.38 41.20 -17.62
CA GLU A 353 44.68 40.92 -18.89
C GLU A 353 43.49 39.95 -18.65
N PRO A 354 42.29 40.20 -19.21
CA PRO A 354 41.17 39.26 -19.11
C PRO A 354 41.34 38.13 -20.14
N CYS A 355 41.34 36.89 -19.66
CA CYS A 355 41.25 35.72 -20.53
C CYS A 355 39.83 35.66 -21.14
N LYS A 356 39.69 35.98 -22.43
CA LYS A 356 38.44 35.75 -23.18
C LYS A 356 38.25 34.24 -23.38
N MET A 357 37.27 33.66 -22.69
CA MET A 357 36.75 32.34 -23.05
C MET A 357 35.52 32.47 -23.94
N PHE A 358 35.47 31.63 -24.97
CA PHE A 358 34.35 31.52 -25.89
C PHE A 358 33.16 30.86 -25.17
N LEU A 359 32.03 31.56 -25.15
CA LEU A 359 30.71 30.97 -24.89
C LEU A 359 30.42 29.96 -25.99
N HIS A 360 30.47 28.66 -25.67
CA HIS A 360 29.80 27.65 -26.48
C HIS A 360 28.35 27.57 -26.00
N GLU A 361 27.42 27.91 -26.90
CA GLU A 361 26.00 27.58 -26.75
C GLU A 361 25.87 26.08 -26.47
N GLY A 362 25.43 25.76 -25.25
CA GLY A 362 25.17 24.40 -24.83
C GLY A 362 24.10 23.79 -25.73
N LYS A 363 24.49 22.79 -26.54
CA LYS A 363 23.52 21.89 -27.17
C LYS A 363 22.70 21.26 -26.04
N ARG A 364 21.41 21.58 -26.03
CA ARG A 364 20.39 20.95 -25.20
C ARG A 364 20.46 19.44 -25.46
N LEU A 365 20.99 18.68 -24.50
CA LEU A 365 21.06 17.22 -24.57
C LEU A 365 19.66 16.71 -24.91
N GLN A 366 19.55 16.01 -26.04
CA GLN A 366 18.29 15.49 -26.53
C GLN A 366 17.82 14.42 -25.53
N MET A 367 16.77 14.77 -24.79
CA MET A 367 16.23 13.97 -23.71
C MET A 367 15.44 12.81 -24.30
N ASN A 368 16.08 11.65 -24.46
CA ASN A 368 15.34 10.42 -24.74
C ASN A 368 14.50 10.10 -23.50
N ARG A 369 13.22 10.47 -23.58
CA ARG A 369 12.21 10.28 -22.52
C ARG A 369 11.94 8.79 -22.34
N HIS A 370 12.41 8.20 -21.25
CA HIS A 370 11.91 6.92 -20.75
C HIS A 370 10.56 7.09 -20.02
N LEU A 371 9.61 7.82 -20.63
CA LEU A 371 8.28 8.11 -20.06
C LEU A 371 7.43 6.84 -19.89
N THR A 372 7.77 5.75 -20.57
CA THR A 372 6.96 4.53 -20.61
C THR A 372 7.00 3.71 -19.33
N SER A 373 8.07 3.79 -18.52
CA SER A 373 8.14 3.04 -17.25
C SER A 373 7.31 3.70 -16.15
N LEU A 374 7.31 5.03 -16.07
CA LEU A 374 6.57 5.80 -15.05
C LEU A 374 5.04 5.75 -15.25
N VAL A 375 4.57 5.74 -16.51
CA VAL A 375 3.13 5.59 -16.80
C VAL A 375 2.63 4.20 -16.41
N ARG A 376 3.45 3.15 -16.60
CA ARG A 376 3.10 1.78 -16.19
C ARG A 376 3.05 1.62 -14.67
N LEU A 377 3.93 2.33 -13.96
CA LEU A 377 3.97 2.37 -12.51
C LEU A 377 2.68 2.95 -11.91
N GLU A 378 2.21 4.08 -12.43
CA GLU A 378 0.98 4.72 -11.93
C GLU A 378 -0.24 3.79 -12.02
N TYR A 379 -0.39 3.10 -13.16
CA TYR A 379 -1.46 2.12 -13.36
C TYR A 379 -1.44 1.01 -12.30
N ILE A 380 -0.27 0.44 -12.03
CA ILE A 380 -0.10 -0.64 -11.04
C ILE A 380 -0.39 -0.14 -9.62
N LEU A 381 0.07 1.06 -9.28
CA LEU A 381 -0.19 1.67 -7.97
C LEU A 381 -1.68 1.97 -7.76
N ARG A 382 -2.43 2.31 -8.82
CA ARG A 382 -3.89 2.48 -8.77
C ARG A 382 -4.61 1.14 -8.63
N ASP A 383 -4.22 0.13 -9.40
CA ASP A 383 -4.83 -1.20 -9.36
C ASP A 383 -4.65 -1.90 -8.01
N MET A 384 -3.54 -1.65 -7.31
CA MET A 384 -3.31 -2.23 -5.99
C MET A 384 -4.08 -1.55 -4.84
N GLN A 385 -4.67 -0.35 -5.04
CA GLN A 385 -5.35 0.39 -3.97
C GLN A 385 -6.44 -0.42 -3.23
N PRO A 386 -7.37 -1.11 -3.92
CA PRO A 386 -8.41 -1.89 -3.25
C PRO A 386 -7.95 -3.28 -2.80
N TYR A 387 -6.66 -3.63 -2.91
CA TYR A 387 -6.16 -5.01 -2.74
C TYR A 387 -6.70 -5.72 -1.49
N TRP A 388 -6.59 -5.11 -0.30
CA TRP A 388 -6.98 -5.75 0.96
C TRP A 388 -8.48 -6.03 1.07
N VAL A 389 -9.31 -5.15 0.49
CA VAL A 389 -10.78 -5.28 0.51
C VAL A 389 -11.32 -6.06 -0.69
N SER A 390 -10.52 -6.26 -1.73
CA SER A 390 -10.90 -7.05 -2.90
C SER A 390 -10.62 -8.56 -2.73
N LEU A 391 -9.78 -8.95 -1.75
CA LEU A 391 -9.45 -10.35 -1.47
C LEU A 391 -10.68 -11.26 -1.32
N PRO A 392 -11.74 -10.91 -0.56
CA PRO A 392 -12.96 -11.72 -0.52
C PRO A 392 -13.56 -12.01 -1.90
N GLY A 393 -13.61 -11.00 -2.78
CA GLY A 393 -14.12 -11.15 -4.14
C GLY A 393 -13.26 -12.07 -4.99
N ILE A 394 -11.94 -11.88 -4.95
CA ILE A 394 -10.95 -12.69 -5.69
C ILE A 394 -11.03 -14.15 -5.26
N LEU A 395 -11.20 -14.42 -3.96
CA LEU A 395 -11.20 -15.79 -3.44
C LEU A 395 -12.54 -16.50 -3.63
N CYS A 396 -13.63 -15.73 -3.79
CA CYS A 396 -14.97 -16.27 -4.02
C CYS A 396 -15.29 -16.50 -5.51
N SER A 397 -14.65 -15.79 -6.45
CA SER A 397 -15.02 -15.79 -7.88
C SER A 397 -15.21 -17.19 -8.49
N ASP A 398 -14.30 -18.10 -8.19
CA ASP A 398 -14.25 -19.44 -8.80
C ASP A 398 -14.96 -20.51 -7.96
N ARG A 399 -15.44 -20.12 -6.77
CA ARG A 399 -15.98 -21.04 -5.76
C ARG A 399 -17.50 -20.96 -5.64
N VAL A 400 -18.09 -19.83 -6.01
CA VAL A 400 -19.52 -19.56 -5.82
C VAL A 400 -20.38 -20.15 -6.94
N ALA A 401 -21.67 -20.32 -6.66
CA ALA A 401 -22.64 -20.70 -7.68
C ALA A 401 -22.80 -19.57 -8.71
N THR A 402 -22.66 -19.89 -9.99
CA THR A 402 -22.80 -18.94 -11.11
C THR A 402 -23.94 -19.36 -12.06
N GLY A 403 -24.54 -18.40 -12.76
CA GLY A 403 -25.62 -18.63 -13.72
C GLY A 403 -27.01 -18.17 -13.26
N THR A 404 -28.00 -18.31 -14.15
CA THR A 404 -29.38 -17.87 -13.89
C THR A 404 -30.04 -18.70 -12.80
N GLY A 405 -30.58 -18.04 -11.76
CA GLY A 405 -31.19 -18.71 -10.60
C GLY A 405 -30.19 -19.37 -9.64
N ALA A 406 -28.88 -19.11 -9.78
CA ALA A 406 -27.85 -19.60 -8.87
C ALA A 406 -28.06 -19.08 -7.44
N GLU A 407 -28.52 -17.84 -7.28
CA GLU A 407 -28.82 -17.22 -5.99
C GLU A 407 -29.90 -17.96 -5.18
N ASP A 408 -30.79 -18.70 -5.86
CA ASP A 408 -31.88 -19.44 -5.23
C ASP A 408 -31.55 -20.92 -4.97
N LYS A 409 -30.50 -21.44 -5.62
CA LYS A 409 -30.13 -22.87 -5.62
C LYS A 409 -28.66 -23.09 -5.30
N CYS A 410 -28.12 -22.29 -4.39
CA CYS A 410 -26.75 -22.37 -3.88
C CYS A 410 -26.73 -22.90 -2.43
N TRP A 411 -25.54 -23.26 -1.94
CA TRP A 411 -25.32 -23.65 -0.55
C TRP A 411 -25.24 -22.41 0.33
N ASN A 412 -26.14 -22.32 1.32
CA ASN A 412 -26.23 -21.19 2.25
C ASN A 412 -25.66 -21.49 3.65
N GLY A 413 -24.94 -22.61 3.82
CA GLY A 413 -24.41 -23.05 5.12
C GLY A 413 -25.31 -24.03 5.89
N MET A 414 -26.53 -24.29 5.41
CA MET A 414 -27.45 -25.28 5.99
C MET A 414 -28.04 -26.22 4.93
N ASN A 415 -28.54 -25.67 3.83
CA ASN A 415 -29.19 -26.40 2.75
C ASN A 415 -28.96 -25.71 1.40
N ARG A 416 -29.52 -26.30 0.33
CA ARG A 416 -29.50 -25.71 -1.01
C ARG A 416 -30.69 -24.76 -1.16
N ALA A 417 -30.50 -23.50 -0.81
CA ALA A 417 -31.52 -22.46 -0.86
C ALA A 417 -30.86 -21.07 -0.92
N ARG A 418 -31.68 -20.03 -1.05
CA ARG A 418 -31.22 -18.64 -1.01
C ARG A 418 -30.51 -18.32 0.30
N TYR A 419 -29.44 -17.54 0.19
CA TYR A 419 -28.78 -16.91 1.33
C TYR A 419 -29.43 -15.54 1.60
N LEU A 420 -30.00 -15.37 2.80
CA LEU A 420 -30.77 -14.19 3.18
C LEU A 420 -29.93 -13.07 3.83
N PRO A 421 -28.90 -13.35 4.65
CA PRO A 421 -28.15 -12.28 5.30
C PRO A 421 -27.46 -11.34 4.30
N GLU A 422 -27.39 -10.07 4.67
CA GLU A 422 -26.68 -9.05 3.90
C GLU A 422 -25.17 -9.20 4.02
N VAL A 423 -24.44 -8.61 3.07
CA VAL A 423 -22.97 -8.64 3.07
C VAL A 423 -22.43 -7.65 4.09
N MET A 424 -21.55 -8.12 4.97
CA MET A 424 -20.89 -7.29 5.98
C MET A 424 -19.97 -6.23 5.36
N GLY A 425 -19.74 -5.14 6.10
CA GLY A 425 -18.72 -4.15 5.76
C GLY A 425 -17.30 -4.72 5.85
N ASP A 426 -16.31 -3.97 5.39
CA ASP A 426 -14.90 -4.36 5.48
C ASP A 426 -14.27 -3.93 6.81
N GLY A 427 -13.20 -4.60 7.22
CA GLY A 427 -12.46 -4.31 8.45
C GLY A 427 -13.02 -5.02 9.69
N LEU A 428 -12.21 -5.01 10.77
CA LEU A 428 -12.49 -5.75 12.00
C LEU A 428 -13.76 -5.26 12.69
N ALA A 429 -13.94 -3.94 12.80
CA ALA A 429 -15.09 -3.34 13.47
C ALA A 429 -16.43 -3.70 12.80
N SER A 430 -16.43 -3.90 11.49
CA SER A 430 -17.63 -4.24 10.71
C SER A 430 -18.10 -5.68 10.91
N GLN A 431 -17.30 -6.54 11.58
CA GLN A 431 -17.63 -7.95 11.75
C GLN A 431 -18.35 -8.29 13.06
N ILE A 432 -18.68 -7.30 13.90
CA ILE A 432 -19.33 -7.54 15.19
C ILE A 432 -20.64 -8.36 15.07
N ASN A 433 -21.37 -8.17 13.97
CA ASN A 433 -22.63 -8.85 13.68
C ASN A 433 -22.51 -9.82 12.50
N ASN A 434 -21.30 -10.30 12.18
CA ASN A 434 -21.11 -11.24 11.07
C ASN A 434 -21.83 -12.57 11.40
N PRO A 435 -22.80 -13.01 10.58
CA PRO A 435 -23.58 -14.22 10.87
C PRO A 435 -22.81 -15.54 10.69
N GLU A 436 -21.66 -15.51 10.00
CA GLU A 436 -20.92 -16.72 9.60
C GLU A 436 -19.64 -16.95 10.40
N VAL A 437 -19.04 -15.88 10.92
CA VAL A 437 -17.77 -15.94 11.66
C VAL A 437 -17.86 -15.10 12.92
N GLU A 438 -17.77 -15.75 14.07
CA GLU A 438 -17.69 -15.08 15.36
C GLU A 438 -16.30 -14.47 15.55
N ILE A 439 -16.22 -13.15 15.71
CA ILE A 439 -14.95 -12.42 15.79
C ILE A 439 -14.92 -11.50 17.00
N ASP A 440 -13.88 -11.65 17.82
CA ASP A 440 -13.60 -10.74 18.93
C ASP A 440 -12.91 -9.47 18.42
N ILE A 441 -13.70 -8.43 18.17
CA ILE A 441 -13.20 -7.14 17.68
C ILE A 441 -12.25 -6.43 18.66
N THR A 442 -12.21 -6.85 19.92
CA THR A 442 -11.34 -6.24 20.95
C THR A 442 -9.91 -6.78 20.91
N LYS A 443 -9.67 -7.87 20.17
CA LYS A 443 -8.37 -8.52 20.02
C LYS A 443 -7.87 -8.45 18.58
N PRO A 444 -7.41 -7.27 18.11
CA PRO A 444 -6.81 -7.17 16.79
C PRO A 444 -5.48 -7.93 16.72
N ASP A 445 -5.13 -8.42 15.53
CA ASP A 445 -3.84 -9.07 15.32
C ASP A 445 -2.69 -8.05 15.42
N MET A 446 -1.71 -8.35 16.27
CA MET A 446 -0.59 -7.43 16.54
C MET A 446 0.38 -7.31 15.36
N THR A 447 0.55 -8.35 14.56
CA THR A 447 1.39 -8.32 13.35
C THR A 447 0.80 -7.37 12.31
N ILE A 448 -0.53 -7.42 12.15
CA ILE A 448 -1.29 -6.52 11.30
C ILE A 448 -1.13 -5.07 11.77
N ARG A 449 -1.32 -4.80 13.07
CA ARG A 449 -1.14 -3.45 13.64
C ARG A 449 0.28 -2.92 13.45
N GLN A 450 1.30 -3.77 13.59
CA GLN A 450 2.68 -3.41 13.29
C GLN A 450 2.87 -3.04 11.81
N GLN A 451 2.27 -3.79 10.89
CA GLN A 451 2.36 -3.46 9.45
C GLN A 451 1.64 -2.16 9.11
N ILE A 452 0.49 -1.88 9.73
CA ILE A 452 -0.20 -0.58 9.62
C ILE A 452 0.75 0.56 10.05
N MET A 453 1.48 0.39 11.15
CA MET A 453 2.46 1.38 11.60
C MET A 453 3.61 1.55 10.60
N GLN A 454 4.11 0.46 10.00
CA GLN A 454 5.13 0.54 8.94
C GLN A 454 4.64 1.33 7.72
N LEU A 455 3.40 1.10 7.28
CA LEU A 455 2.78 1.87 6.20
C LEU A 455 2.70 3.36 6.57
N LYS A 456 2.31 3.70 7.81
CA LYS A 456 2.26 5.09 8.29
C LYS A 456 3.64 5.77 8.28
N ILE A 457 4.65 5.11 8.81
CA ILE A 457 6.03 5.63 8.86
C ILE A 457 6.52 5.89 7.44
N MET A 458 6.30 4.94 6.52
CA MET A 458 6.75 5.08 5.14
C MET A 458 5.99 6.20 4.40
N THR A 459 4.68 6.30 4.59
CA THR A 459 3.86 7.39 4.04
C THR A 459 4.37 8.75 4.54
N HIS A 460 4.70 8.87 5.83
CA HIS A 460 5.26 10.09 6.40
C HIS A 460 6.63 10.44 5.79
N ARG A 461 7.52 9.45 5.66
CA ARG A 461 8.82 9.62 4.98
C ARG A 461 8.67 10.11 3.54
N LEU A 462 7.76 9.52 2.77
CA LEU A 462 7.48 9.95 1.39
C LEU A 462 6.94 11.39 1.33
N LYS A 463 6.06 11.78 2.26
CA LYS A 463 5.55 13.15 2.34
C LYS A 463 6.65 14.16 2.65
N ASN A 464 7.59 13.81 3.54
CA ASN A 464 8.75 14.67 3.82
C ASN A 464 9.70 14.73 2.61
N ALA A 465 9.87 13.61 1.91
CA ALA A 465 10.66 13.54 0.69
C ALA A 465 10.10 14.42 -0.43
N LEU A 466 8.76 14.57 -0.55
CA LEU A 466 8.14 15.52 -1.49
C LEU A 466 8.55 16.99 -1.22
N ASN A 467 8.86 17.31 0.03
CA ASN A 467 9.33 18.64 0.43
C ASN A 467 10.87 18.77 0.36
N GLY A 468 11.58 17.67 0.06
CA GLY A 468 13.04 17.60 0.05
C GLY A 468 13.67 17.46 1.44
N GLN A 469 12.90 17.02 2.43
CA GLN A 469 13.39 16.79 3.79
C GLN A 469 13.78 15.33 3.94
N ASP A 470 15.05 15.08 4.26
CA ASP A 470 15.54 13.74 4.56
C ASP A 470 15.36 13.43 6.05
N VAL A 471 14.39 12.57 6.36
CA VAL A 471 14.06 12.18 7.73
C VAL A 471 15.17 11.33 8.36
N ASP A 472 16.01 10.67 7.56
CA ASP A 472 17.11 9.86 8.07
C ASP A 472 18.25 10.74 8.65
N PHE A 473 18.30 12.04 8.30
CA PHE A 473 19.37 12.98 8.70
C PHE A 473 18.85 14.28 9.34
N GLN A 474 17.56 14.34 9.69
CA GLN A 474 16.97 15.50 10.36
C GLN A 474 17.55 15.76 11.77
N ASP A 475 18.08 14.74 12.44
CA ASP A 475 18.67 14.84 13.79
C ASP A 475 20.18 15.21 13.78
N SER A 476 20.82 15.26 12.61
CA SER A 476 22.24 15.63 12.45
C SER A 476 22.48 17.11 12.14
N SER A 477 21.42 17.89 11.94
CA SER A 477 21.54 19.34 11.80
C SER A 477 21.39 20.02 13.17
N ASP A 478 22.46 20.62 13.67
CA ASP A 478 22.49 21.47 14.88
C ASP A 478 21.63 22.76 14.78
N ASP A 479 20.68 22.86 13.85
CA ASP A 479 19.90 24.08 13.56
C ASP A 479 18.38 23.85 13.51
N VAL A 480 17.84 23.05 14.43
CA VAL A 480 16.42 23.14 14.79
C VAL A 480 16.30 23.32 16.30
N SER A 481 16.21 24.59 16.70
CA SER A 481 15.85 25.02 18.05
C SER A 481 14.46 24.49 18.41
N GLY A 482 14.42 23.30 19.00
CA GLY A 482 13.22 22.69 19.58
C GLY A 482 12.87 23.36 20.90
N SER A 483 11.74 24.08 20.94
CA SER A 483 11.09 24.45 22.20
C SER A 483 10.42 23.23 22.83
N GLY A 484 11.23 22.36 23.43
CA GLY A 484 10.80 21.34 24.36
C GLY A 484 10.64 21.96 25.75
N SER A 485 9.43 22.43 26.09
CA SER A 485 9.12 22.83 27.47
C SER A 485 8.87 21.58 28.32
N GLY A 486 9.96 20.94 28.76
CA GLY A 486 9.95 20.01 29.89
C GLY A 486 10.22 20.78 31.18
N MET A 487 9.23 20.88 32.06
CA MET A 487 9.41 21.43 33.41
C MET A 487 8.95 20.39 34.42
N CYS A 488 9.91 19.80 35.13
CA CYS A 488 9.70 19.14 36.41
C CYS A 488 10.61 19.82 37.44
N ALA A 489 10.01 20.32 38.52
CA ALA A 489 10.35 20.09 39.93
C ALA A 489 10.07 21.33 40.80
N ASP A 490 9.36 21.06 41.90
CA ASP A 490 9.20 21.86 43.12
C ASP A 490 10.53 22.56 43.54
N ASP A 491 10.57 23.70 44.23
CA ASP A 491 9.78 24.10 45.38
C ASP A 491 10.04 25.60 45.69
N MET A 492 9.10 26.25 46.38
CA MET A 492 9.22 27.52 47.13
C MET A 492 9.49 28.85 46.38
N CYS A 493 8.43 29.67 46.19
CA CYS A 493 8.30 31.00 46.85
C CYS A 493 6.93 31.70 46.58
N SER A 494 6.09 31.69 47.62
CA SER A 494 5.28 32.76 48.22
C SER A 494 4.30 33.65 47.41
N ARG A 495 3.01 33.29 47.55
CA ARG A 495 1.79 34.09 47.85
C ARG A 495 1.68 35.57 47.41
N GLY A 496 0.67 35.82 46.57
CA GLY A 496 -0.12 37.07 46.47
C GLY A 496 -1.54 36.77 45.93
N PRO A 497 -2.61 37.53 46.28
CA PRO A 497 -3.97 37.00 46.38
C PRO A 497 -4.70 36.83 45.04
N ARG A 498 -5.43 35.73 44.92
CA ARG A 498 -6.38 35.45 43.83
C ARG A 498 -7.58 36.39 43.92
N LEU A 499 -7.80 37.20 42.88
CA LEU A 499 -9.11 37.77 42.57
C LEU A 499 -9.87 36.76 41.69
N LEU A 500 -10.86 36.11 42.27
CA LEU A 500 -11.85 35.30 41.55
C LEU A 500 -12.87 36.24 40.92
N VAL A 501 -12.87 36.34 39.60
CA VAL A 501 -14.01 36.87 38.82
C VAL A 501 -14.72 35.67 38.18
N PRO A 502 -15.99 35.39 38.52
CA PRO A 502 -16.75 34.34 37.86
C PRO A 502 -17.28 34.87 36.53
N VAL A 503 -16.71 34.44 35.41
CA VAL A 503 -17.30 34.67 34.09
C VAL A 503 -18.35 33.60 33.84
N THR A 504 -19.61 34.00 33.95
CA THR A 504 -20.78 33.27 33.48
C THR A 504 -20.90 33.41 31.97
N THR A 505 -20.51 32.39 31.20
CA THR A 505 -20.93 32.25 29.80
C THR A 505 -21.30 30.79 29.50
N ARG A 506 -22.57 30.58 29.13
CA ARG A 506 -23.09 29.31 28.62
C ARG A 506 -22.52 29.03 27.22
N PRO A 507 -22.27 27.76 26.85
CA PRO A 507 -21.82 27.43 25.50
C PRO A 507 -22.93 27.65 24.47
N ILE A 508 -22.61 28.37 23.40
CA ILE A 508 -23.47 28.61 22.24
C ILE A 508 -23.58 27.31 21.44
N ARG A 509 -24.79 26.75 21.33
CA ARG A 509 -25.14 25.72 20.34
C ARG A 509 -25.46 26.41 19.01
N TYR A 510 -24.79 26.01 17.94
CA TYR A 510 -25.22 26.34 16.58
C TYR A 510 -26.38 25.41 16.18
N PRO A 511 -27.55 25.92 15.75
CA PRO A 511 -28.59 25.10 15.14
C PRO A 511 -28.24 24.79 13.68
N TYR A 512 -28.19 23.51 13.34
CA TYR A 512 -28.18 23.07 11.94
C TYR A 512 -29.53 23.38 11.29
N LEU A 513 -29.51 24.12 10.17
CA LEU A 513 -30.65 24.25 9.26
C LEU A 513 -30.86 22.93 8.49
N PRO A 514 -32.10 22.48 8.27
CA PRO A 514 -32.37 21.35 7.39
C PRO A 514 -32.34 21.79 5.92
N GLU A 515 -31.53 21.09 5.13
CA GLU A 515 -31.40 21.24 3.68
C GLU A 515 -32.60 20.55 3.00
N ASN A 516 -33.45 21.33 2.35
CA ASN A 516 -34.54 20.84 1.51
C ASN A 516 -33.97 20.14 0.27
N ARG A 517 -33.98 18.81 0.27
CA ARG A 517 -33.95 18.01 -0.97
C ARG A 517 -35.35 17.51 -1.24
N GLU A 518 -35.97 18.06 -2.29
CA GLU A 518 -37.18 17.53 -2.89
C GLU A 518 -36.91 16.11 -3.43
N SER A 519 -37.34 15.10 -2.69
CA SER A 519 -37.53 13.75 -3.20
C SER A 519 -38.98 13.62 -3.71
N LYS A 520 -39.15 13.46 -5.02
CA LYS A 520 -40.43 13.04 -5.61
C LYS A 520 -40.76 11.61 -5.13
N SER A 521 -41.55 11.50 -4.06
CA SER A 521 -42.20 10.24 -3.67
C SER A 521 -43.49 10.07 -4.48
N SER A 522 -43.53 9.08 -5.35
CA SER A 522 -44.78 8.59 -5.93
C SER A 522 -45.51 7.76 -4.86
N ALA A 523 -46.55 8.34 -4.25
CA ALA A 523 -47.44 7.63 -3.33
C ALA A 523 -48.52 6.92 -4.15
N ASN A 524 -48.39 5.61 -4.35
CA ASN A 524 -49.51 4.78 -4.78
C ASN A 524 -50.38 4.43 -3.57
N HIS A 525 -51.53 5.10 -3.46
CA HIS A 525 -52.62 4.68 -2.60
C HIS A 525 -53.20 3.36 -3.13
N ASN A 526 -52.91 2.25 -2.47
CA ASN A 526 -53.63 1.00 -2.68
C ASN A 526 -54.98 1.06 -1.96
N LEU A 527 -56.06 1.18 -2.74
CA LEU A 527 -57.42 0.88 -2.31
C LEU A 527 -57.54 -0.60 -1.89
N PRO A 528 -58.42 -0.95 -0.93
CA PRO A 528 -58.73 -2.34 -0.61
C PRO A 528 -59.44 -3.02 -1.79
N CYS A 529 -58.92 -4.19 -2.16
CA CYS A 529 -59.28 -4.95 -3.35
C CYS A 529 -60.70 -5.55 -3.24
N ILE A 530 -61.51 -5.37 -4.29
CA ILE A 530 -62.87 -5.90 -4.49
C ILE A 530 -62.91 -7.45 -4.60
N THR A 531 -61.75 -8.11 -4.61
CA THR A 531 -61.62 -9.57 -4.72
C THR A 531 -62.03 -10.34 -3.46
N ILE A 532 -62.02 -9.69 -2.28
CA ILE A 532 -62.43 -10.35 -1.02
C ILE A 532 -63.96 -10.55 -0.96
N TYR A 533 -64.74 -9.64 -1.54
CA TYR A 533 -66.21 -9.74 -1.57
C TYR A 533 -66.73 -10.78 -2.57
N LEU A 534 -66.00 -11.04 -3.66
CA LEU A 534 -66.35 -12.06 -4.66
C LEU A 534 -66.09 -13.50 -4.15
N LEU A 535 -65.07 -13.70 -3.30
CA LEU A 535 -64.80 -15.00 -2.68
C LEU A 535 -65.86 -15.39 -1.63
N SER A 536 -66.38 -14.42 -0.87
CA SER A 536 -67.49 -14.66 0.07
C SER A 536 -68.82 -14.99 -0.63
N LEU A 537 -69.07 -14.46 -1.83
CA LEU A 537 -70.28 -14.78 -2.60
C LEU A 537 -70.24 -16.17 -3.25
N LEU A 538 -69.05 -16.64 -3.65
CA LEU A 538 -68.85 -17.99 -4.19
C LEU A 538 -69.00 -19.09 -3.12
N ILE A 539 -68.65 -18.81 -1.86
CA ILE A 539 -68.81 -19.77 -0.75
C ILE A 539 -70.29 -19.90 -0.33
N LEU A 540 -71.10 -18.85 -0.49
CA LEU A 540 -72.54 -18.89 -0.21
C LEU A 540 -73.38 -19.55 -1.32
N LEU A 541 -72.91 -19.53 -2.57
CA LEU A 541 -73.56 -20.20 -3.71
C LEU A 541 -73.23 -21.70 -3.82
N HIS A 542 -72.25 -22.19 -3.06
CA HIS A 542 -71.90 -23.63 -3.02
C HIS A 542 -72.43 -24.36 -1.78
N ARG A 543 -73.31 -23.73 -1.01
CA ARG A 543 -73.91 -24.32 0.19
C ARG A 543 -75.44 -24.32 0.18
N ARG A 544 -76.05 -24.46 -1.00
CA ARG A 544 -77.47 -24.76 -1.16
C ARG A 544 -77.66 -26.03 -1.97
#